data_AF-A0A7J6SBS7-F1
#
_entry.id   AF-A0A7J6SBS7-F1
#
_cell.length_a   1.000
_cell.length_b   1.000
_cell.length_c   1.000
_cell.angle_alpha   90.00
_cell.angle_beta   90.00
_cell.angle_gamma   90.00
#
_symmetry.space_group_name_H-M   'P 1'
#
loop_
_entity.id
_entity.type
_entity.pdbx_description
1 polymer ?
#
loop_
_entity_poly.entity_id
_entity_poly.type
_entity_poly.pdbx_seq_one_letter_code
_entity_poly.pdbx_strand_id
1 'polypeptide(L)'
;VQRGDRITANTVRKVSKETSSGSVSSEKRHLRLTIAVTAVDYDGEANIIRFSGKNRTESPYIKLNQHHTIEVGLNNKIQLSKGRWDSIALDILNEATNVSANAELAVVLIDSGLANLYLLTRVLAKDMAKVSVNIPKKRSGSSGYDKALNKFYDQVRSAGTLIRNGS
;
A
#
# COMPACT_ATOMS: atom_id res chain seq x y z
N VAL A 1 2.04 3.65 14.55
CA VAL A 1 2.83 2.54 15.13
C VAL A 1 4.24 3.05 15.39
N GLN A 2 4.84 2.70 16.52
CA GLN A 2 6.15 3.19 16.96
C GLN A 2 7.09 2.02 17.30
N ARG A 3 8.40 2.32 17.35
CA ARG A 3 9.41 1.35 17.79
C ARG A 3 9.09 0.88 19.21
N GLY A 4 9.12 -0.43 19.44
CA GLY A 4 8.79 -1.05 20.72
C GLY A 4 7.33 -1.48 20.86
N ASP A 5 6.42 -0.98 20.03
CA ASP A 5 5.06 -1.51 19.95
C ASP A 5 5.08 -2.98 19.52
N ARG A 6 4.03 -3.71 19.89
CA ARG A 6 3.85 -5.11 19.49
C ARG A 6 2.76 -5.23 18.45
N ILE A 7 3.04 -5.90 17.34
CA ILE A 7 2.05 -6.22 16.32
C ILE A 7 1.92 -7.72 16.19
N THR A 8 0.67 -8.18 16.25
CA THR A 8 0.29 -9.57 16.00
C THR A 8 -0.51 -9.66 14.72
N ALA A 9 -0.04 -10.47 13.77
CA ALA A 9 -0.77 -10.75 12.53
C ALA A 9 -0.41 -12.13 11.97
N ASN A 10 -1.20 -12.57 11.00
CA ASN A 10 -0.89 -13.76 10.21
C ASN A 10 0.20 -13.43 9.18
N THR A 11 1.19 -14.30 9.06
CA THR A 11 2.32 -14.17 8.13
C THR A 11 2.71 -15.54 7.59
N VAL A 12 3.38 -15.55 6.44
CA VAL A 12 3.99 -16.76 5.90
C VAL A 12 5.48 -16.73 6.17
N ARG A 13 6.06 -17.88 6.52
CA ARG A 13 7.51 -18.04 6.64
C ARG A 13 7.97 -19.35 6.01
N LYS A 14 9.09 -19.29 5.29
CA LYS A 14 9.82 -20.48 4.85
C LYS A 14 10.61 -21.05 6.03
N VAL A 15 10.32 -22.29 6.40
CA VAL A 15 10.99 -23.03 7.48
C VAL A 15 11.87 -24.08 6.82
N SER A 16 13.17 -24.04 7.07
CA SER A 16 14.12 -25.06 6.64
C SER A 16 14.29 -26.11 7.74
N LYS A 17 14.21 -27.40 7.36
CA LYS A 17 14.53 -28.54 8.21
C LYS A 17 15.65 -29.33 7.57
N GLU A 18 16.76 -29.45 8.30
CA GLU A 18 17.82 -30.41 7.97
C GLU A 18 17.39 -31.81 8.42
N THR A 19 17.43 -32.76 7.49
CA THR A 19 17.21 -34.18 7.78
C THR A 19 18.53 -34.82 8.21
N SER A 20 18.45 -35.96 8.92
CA SER A 20 19.63 -36.74 9.35
C SER A 20 20.54 -37.19 8.20
N SER A 21 20.04 -37.19 6.97
CA SER A 21 20.79 -37.46 5.73
C SER A 21 21.55 -36.25 5.17
N GLY A 22 21.54 -35.09 5.84
CA GLY A 22 22.17 -33.85 5.38
C GLY A 22 21.39 -33.10 4.28
N SER A 23 20.18 -33.56 3.93
CA SER A 23 19.33 -32.88 2.96
C SER A 23 18.53 -31.76 3.63
N VAL A 24 18.47 -30.58 3.01
CA VAL A 24 17.67 -29.45 3.51
C VAL A 24 16.31 -29.47 2.81
N SER A 25 15.26 -29.80 3.56
CA SER A 25 13.88 -29.62 3.10
C SER A 25 13.38 -28.25 3.53
N SER A 26 12.59 -27.59 2.68
CA SER A 26 12.03 -26.27 3.02
C SER A 26 10.53 -26.22 2.77
N GLU A 27 9.79 -25.68 3.72
CA GLU A 27 8.34 -25.64 3.69
C GLU A 27 7.82 -24.26 4.08
N LYS A 28 6.81 -23.76 3.36
CA LYS A 28 6.13 -22.51 3.74
C LYS A 28 5.06 -22.80 4.77
N ARG A 29 5.11 -22.13 5.92
CA ARG A 29 4.13 -22.25 7.00
C ARG A 29 3.43 -20.92 7.25
N HIS A 30 2.11 -20.99 7.40
CA HIS A 30 1.30 -19.87 7.88
C HIS A 30 1.36 -19.83 9.39
N LEU A 31 1.71 -18.68 9.95
CA LEU A 31 1.95 -18.49 11.38
C LEU A 31 1.30 -17.19 11.83
N ARG A 32 0.77 -17.18 13.06
CA ARG A 32 0.34 -15.96 13.73
C ARG A 32 1.45 -15.54 14.68
N LEU A 33 2.13 -14.45 14.39
CA LEU A 33 3.31 -14.01 15.14
C LEU A 33 3.10 -12.63 15.73
N THR A 34 3.60 -12.45 16.95
CA THR A 34 3.77 -11.15 17.57
C THR A 34 5.21 -10.70 17.41
N ILE A 35 5.44 -9.54 16.81
CA ILE A 35 6.76 -8.92 16.72
C ILE A 35 6.81 -7.66 17.56
N ALA A 36 7.95 -7.40 18.20
CA ALA A 36 8.29 -6.08 18.72
C ALA A 36 8.88 -5.24 17.58
N VAL A 37 8.17 -4.19 17.20
CA VAL A 37 8.46 -3.37 16.02
C VAL A 37 9.79 -2.64 16.19
N THR A 38 10.66 -2.76 15.19
CA THR A 38 11.92 -2.01 15.09
C THR A 38 11.89 -1.00 13.94
N ALA A 39 11.17 -1.31 12.85
CA ALA A 39 10.99 -0.43 11.71
C ALA A 39 9.61 -0.64 11.08
N VAL A 40 9.10 0.40 10.43
CA VAL A 40 7.84 0.40 9.67
C VAL A 40 8.13 1.01 8.30
N ASP A 41 7.69 0.33 7.25
CA ASP A 41 7.82 0.75 5.86
C ASP A 41 6.43 0.71 5.21
N TYR A 42 6.13 1.71 4.37
CA TYR A 42 4.85 1.79 3.66
C TYR A 42 5.09 1.93 2.16
N ASP A 43 4.49 1.03 1.42
CA ASP A 43 4.49 1.00 -0.04
C ASP A 43 3.12 1.50 -0.54
N GLY A 44 3.10 2.76 -0.98
CA GLY A 44 1.88 3.43 -1.45
C GLY A 44 1.32 2.88 -2.76
N GLU A 45 2.17 2.29 -3.61
CA GLU A 45 1.75 1.67 -4.87
C GLU A 45 1.07 0.33 -4.59
N ALA A 46 1.74 -0.53 -3.82
CA ALA A 46 1.21 -1.85 -3.47
C ALA A 46 0.10 -1.79 -2.41
N ASN A 47 -0.06 -0.67 -1.70
CA ASN A 47 -0.92 -0.52 -0.52
C ASN A 47 -0.58 -1.55 0.57
N ILE A 48 0.72 -1.75 0.80
CA ILE A 48 1.26 -2.70 1.78
C ILE A 48 2.04 -1.94 2.84
N ILE A 49 1.80 -2.26 4.11
CA ILE A 49 2.62 -1.83 5.23
C ILE A 49 3.47 -3.01 5.70
N ARG A 50 4.77 -2.79 5.86
CA ARG A 50 5.71 -3.78 6.38
C ARG A 50 6.16 -3.39 7.78
N PHE A 51 5.93 -4.29 8.73
CA PHE A 51 6.41 -4.17 10.10
C PHE A 51 7.59 -5.10 10.29
N SER A 52 8.80 -4.55 10.45
CA SER A 52 10.00 -5.34 10.76
C SER A 52 10.26 -5.30 12.26
N GLY A 53 10.62 -6.45 12.83
CA GLY A 53 10.81 -6.56 14.27
C GLY A 53 11.40 -7.88 14.73
N LYS A 54 11.50 -8.02 16.04
CA LYS A 54 11.93 -9.26 16.71
C LYS A 54 10.73 -10.05 17.19
N ASN A 55 10.69 -11.34 16.90
CA ASN A 55 9.65 -12.25 17.35
C ASN A 55 9.52 -12.29 18.88
N ARG A 56 8.29 -12.22 19.37
CA ARG A 56 7.89 -12.30 20.79
C ARG A 56 6.91 -13.44 21.07
N THR A 57 6.58 -14.25 20.06
CA THR A 57 5.75 -15.44 20.19
C THR A 57 6.62 -16.68 20.15
N GLU A 58 6.52 -17.53 21.15
CA GLU A 58 7.16 -18.85 21.10
C GLU A 58 6.49 -19.70 20.02
N SER A 59 7.29 -20.29 19.14
CA SER A 59 6.82 -21.12 18.05
C SER A 59 7.83 -22.25 17.80
N PRO A 60 7.37 -23.47 17.47
CA PRO A 60 8.27 -24.55 17.05
C PRO A 60 9.09 -24.22 15.79
N TYR A 61 8.66 -23.22 15.02
CA TYR A 61 9.22 -22.90 13.71
C TYR A 61 10.10 -21.65 13.69
N ILE A 62 9.99 -20.80 14.72
CA ILE A 62 10.70 -19.51 14.80
C ILE A 62 11.17 -19.30 16.22
N LYS A 63 12.46 -19.05 16.38
CA LYS A 63 13.05 -18.80 17.69
C LYS A 63 12.56 -17.46 18.25
N LEU A 64 12.49 -17.38 19.57
CA LEU A 64 12.24 -16.11 20.24
C LEU A 64 13.34 -15.10 19.88
N ASN A 65 13.01 -13.82 19.78
CA ASN A 65 13.89 -12.74 19.36
C ASN A 65 14.43 -12.80 17.92
N GLN A 66 14.07 -13.81 17.13
CA GLN A 66 14.47 -13.88 15.73
C GLN A 66 13.79 -12.77 14.92
N HIS A 67 14.53 -12.17 13.98
CA HIS A 67 13.96 -11.14 13.11
C HIS A 67 12.93 -11.72 12.14
N HIS A 68 11.85 -10.96 11.97
CA HIS A 68 10.79 -11.24 11.01
C HIS A 68 10.15 -9.93 10.54
N THR A 69 9.67 -9.92 9.30
CA THR A 69 8.89 -8.82 8.74
C THR A 69 7.49 -9.32 8.44
N ILE A 70 6.49 -8.65 8.98
CA ILE A 70 5.07 -8.91 8.72
C ILE A 70 4.61 -7.91 7.66
N GLU A 71 4.09 -8.42 6.55
CA GLU A 71 3.44 -7.60 5.53
C GLU A 71 1.92 -7.60 5.76
N VAL A 72 1.33 -6.42 5.72
CA VAL A 72 -0.09 -6.19 5.96
C VAL A 72 -0.64 -5.41 4.77
N GLY A 73 -1.49 -6.08 4.00
CA GLY A 73 -2.23 -5.46 2.89
C GLY A 73 -3.64 -5.04 3.31
N LEU A 74 -4.43 -4.63 2.32
CA LEU A 74 -5.85 -4.32 2.50
C LEU A 74 -6.61 -5.55 3.04
N ASN A 75 -7.55 -5.31 3.96
CA ASN A 75 -8.40 -6.32 4.59
C ASN A 75 -7.70 -7.37 5.47
N ASN A 76 -6.37 -7.26 5.65
CA ASN A 76 -5.66 -8.08 6.62
C ASN A 76 -5.97 -7.63 8.05
N LYS A 77 -6.41 -8.56 8.90
CA LYS A 77 -6.63 -8.28 10.32
C LYS A 77 -5.30 -8.24 11.07
N ILE A 78 -5.10 -7.18 11.84
CA ILE A 78 -3.94 -7.02 12.72
C ILE A 78 -4.40 -6.71 14.14
N GLN A 79 -3.53 -6.99 15.11
CA GLN A 79 -3.69 -6.58 16.48
C GLN A 79 -2.47 -5.76 16.91
N LEU A 80 -2.69 -4.52 17.30
CA LEU A 80 -1.66 -3.60 17.81
C LEU A 80 -1.75 -3.55 19.33
N SER A 81 -0.63 -3.76 20.00
CA SER A 81 -0.49 -3.57 21.45
C SER A 81 0.59 -2.53 21.73
N LYS A 82 0.22 -1.46 22.43
CA LYS A 82 1.11 -0.37 22.83
C LYS A 82 1.29 -0.42 24.35
N GLY A 83 2.46 -0.01 24.84
CA GLY A 83 2.69 0.11 26.29
C GLY A 83 1.79 1.18 26.93
N ARG A 84 1.47 2.23 26.16
CA ARG A 84 0.51 3.27 26.50
C ARG A 84 -0.23 3.70 25.24
N TRP A 85 -1.53 3.91 25.37
CA TRP A 85 -2.34 4.64 24.41
C TRP A 85 -2.48 6.07 24.91
N ASP A 86 -1.84 7.02 24.23
CA ASP A 86 -2.02 8.44 24.49
C ASP A 86 -3.22 8.99 23.70
N SER A 87 -3.64 10.23 24.01
CA SER A 87 -4.76 10.87 23.33
C SER A 87 -4.53 10.95 21.82
N ILE A 88 -3.31 11.27 21.40
CA ILE A 88 -2.94 11.37 19.98
C ILE A 88 -3.13 10.03 19.26
N ALA A 89 -2.67 8.91 19.85
CA ALA A 89 -2.86 7.59 19.24
C ALA A 89 -4.34 7.18 19.18
N LEU A 90 -5.15 7.59 20.16
CA LEU A 90 -6.58 7.34 20.16
C LEU A 90 -7.30 8.20 19.12
N ASP A 91 -6.92 9.46 18.95
CA ASP A 91 -7.49 10.36 17.95
C ASP A 91 -7.23 9.85 16.54
N ILE A 92 -5.99 9.44 16.24
CA ILE A 92 -5.63 8.81 14.96
C ILE A 92 -6.42 7.53 14.73
N LEU A 93 -6.61 6.71 15.77
CA LEU A 93 -7.39 5.47 15.66
C LEU A 93 -8.86 5.78 15.34
N ASN A 94 -9.45 6.76 16.03
CA ASN A 94 -10.83 7.19 15.80
C ASN A 94 -11.01 7.72 14.38
N GLU A 95 -10.10 8.58 13.92
CA GLU A 95 -10.09 9.10 12.54
C GLU A 95 -10.00 7.96 11.51
N ALA A 96 -9.06 7.03 11.70
CA ALA A 96 -8.88 5.90 10.79
C ALA A 96 -10.07 4.92 10.75
N THR A 97 -10.88 4.87 11.81
CA THR A 97 -12.10 4.04 11.87
C THR A 97 -13.37 4.76 11.40
N ASN A 98 -13.29 6.06 11.15
CA ASN A 98 -14.45 6.84 10.73
C ASN A 98 -14.78 6.58 9.25
N VAL A 99 -15.80 5.77 9.00
CA VAL A 99 -16.30 5.42 7.66
C VAL A 99 -16.79 6.65 6.87
N SER A 100 -17.08 7.77 7.54
CA SER A 100 -17.51 9.01 6.87
C SER A 100 -16.35 9.82 6.30
N ALA A 101 -15.10 9.51 6.65
CA ALA A 101 -13.90 10.18 6.16
C ALA A 101 -13.49 9.62 4.78
N ASN A 102 -14.34 9.83 3.77
CA ASN A 102 -14.04 9.46 2.39
C ASN A 102 -13.01 10.42 1.77
N ALA A 103 -12.37 9.98 0.68
CA ALA A 103 -11.51 10.84 -0.13
C ALA A 103 -12.29 12.08 -0.59
N GLU A 104 -11.75 13.26 -0.30
CA GLU A 104 -12.50 14.52 -0.43
C GLU A 104 -12.39 15.12 -1.84
N LEU A 105 -11.30 14.84 -2.57
CA LEU A 105 -11.01 15.54 -3.82
C LEU A 105 -10.21 14.69 -4.82
N ALA A 106 -10.75 14.55 -6.03
CA ALA A 106 -9.99 14.08 -7.19
C ALA A 106 -9.41 15.29 -7.94
N VAL A 107 -8.12 15.25 -8.27
CA VAL A 107 -7.42 16.33 -8.98
C VAL A 107 -6.92 15.81 -10.32
N VAL A 108 -7.18 16.55 -11.39
CA VAL A 108 -6.66 16.25 -12.73
C VAL A 108 -5.85 17.45 -13.20
N LEU A 109 -4.54 17.27 -13.35
CA LEU A 109 -3.65 18.25 -13.95
C LEU A 109 -3.49 17.91 -15.42
N ILE A 110 -3.89 18.83 -16.31
CA ILE A 110 -3.81 18.64 -17.76
C ILE A 110 -2.87 19.69 -18.36
N ASP A 111 -1.87 19.23 -19.08
CA ASP A 111 -1.00 19.99 -19.97
C ASP A 111 -1.07 19.38 -21.38
N SER A 112 -0.54 20.07 -22.37
CA SER A 112 -0.52 19.74 -23.80
C SER A 112 -0.02 18.31 -24.10
N GLY A 113 -0.93 17.33 -24.02
CA GLY A 113 -0.63 15.91 -24.24
C GLY A 113 -0.20 15.15 -22.98
N LEU A 114 -0.28 15.76 -21.79
CA LEU A 114 0.03 15.10 -20.53
C LEU A 114 -1.09 15.36 -19.52
N ALA A 115 -1.64 14.31 -18.92
CA ALA A 115 -2.54 14.43 -17.78
C ALA A 115 -2.07 13.56 -16.63
N ASN A 116 -2.05 14.12 -15.42
CA ASN A 116 -1.82 13.38 -14.18
C ASN A 116 -3.08 13.45 -13.31
N LEU A 117 -3.53 12.30 -12.85
CA LEU A 117 -4.74 12.15 -12.05
C LEU A 117 -4.34 11.74 -10.63
N TYR A 118 -4.76 12.52 -9.65
CA TYR A 118 -4.48 12.29 -8.24
C TYR A 118 -5.78 12.11 -7.45
N LEU A 119 -5.74 11.26 -6.45
CA LEU A 119 -6.77 11.16 -5.42
C LEU A 119 -6.22 11.73 -4.12
N LEU A 120 -6.83 12.81 -3.66
CA LEU A 120 -6.45 13.46 -2.41
C LEU A 120 -7.42 13.03 -1.30
N THR A 121 -6.84 12.46 -0.26
CA THR A 121 -7.48 12.29 1.04
C THR A 121 -6.92 13.35 2.00
N ARG A 122 -7.49 13.48 3.20
CA ARG A 122 -6.98 14.40 4.23
C ARG A 122 -5.51 14.20 4.57
N VAL A 123 -5.01 12.97 4.41
CA VAL A 123 -3.68 12.56 4.89
C VAL A 123 -2.72 12.22 3.75
N LEU A 124 -3.24 11.85 2.58
CA LEU A 124 -2.42 11.32 1.49
C LEU A 124 -2.91 11.78 0.11
N ALA A 125 -1.95 12.20 -0.72
CA ALA A 125 -2.10 12.36 -2.15
C ALA A 125 -1.64 11.08 -2.86
N LYS A 126 -2.55 10.36 -3.51
CA LYS A 126 -2.25 9.16 -4.28
C LYS A 126 -2.22 9.48 -5.77
N ASP A 127 -1.14 9.13 -6.47
CA ASP A 127 -1.12 9.11 -7.92
C ASP A 127 -1.94 7.92 -8.42
N MET A 128 -2.92 8.20 -9.28
CA MET A 128 -3.87 7.22 -9.78
C MET A 128 -3.56 6.82 -11.22
N ALA A 129 -3.22 7.80 -12.06
CA ALA A 129 -2.98 7.56 -13.47
C ALA A 129 -2.21 8.70 -14.12
N LYS A 130 -1.36 8.33 -15.08
CA LYS A 130 -0.68 9.25 -15.98
C LYS A 130 -1.05 8.92 -17.42
N VAL A 131 -1.63 9.88 -18.12
CA VAL A 131 -1.97 9.79 -19.54
C VAL A 131 -1.01 10.66 -20.32
N SER A 132 -0.28 10.08 -21.27
CA SER A 132 0.69 10.80 -22.11
C SER A 132 0.42 10.49 -23.57
N VAL A 133 0.08 11.52 -24.35
CA VAL A 133 -0.19 11.45 -25.79
C VAL A 133 0.62 12.54 -26.48
N ASN A 134 1.41 12.17 -27.49
CA ASN A 134 2.12 13.15 -28.30
C ASN A 134 1.12 13.90 -29.19
N ILE A 135 0.87 15.18 -28.92
CA ILE A 135 -0.02 16.02 -29.72
C ILE A 135 0.84 16.84 -30.70
N PRO A 136 0.69 16.64 -32.02
CA PRO A 136 1.45 17.39 -33.02
C PRO A 136 1.11 18.89 -32.96
N LYS A 137 2.01 19.77 -33.38
CA LYS A 137 1.69 21.21 -33.47
C LYS A 137 0.57 21.46 -34.49
N LYS A 138 -0.34 22.38 -34.18
CA LYS A 138 -1.42 22.79 -35.09
C LYS A 138 -0.81 23.35 -36.38
N ARG A 139 -1.15 22.74 -37.52
CA ARG A 139 -0.76 23.17 -38.87
C ARG A 139 -2.03 23.37 -39.71
N SER A 140 -2.07 24.42 -40.52
CA SER A 140 -3.20 24.69 -41.42
C SER A 140 -3.45 23.47 -42.33
N GLY A 141 -4.71 23.02 -42.43
CA GLY A 141 -5.11 21.89 -43.27
C GLY A 141 -4.88 20.49 -42.69
N SER A 142 -4.35 20.33 -41.46
CA SER A 142 -4.13 19.01 -40.85
C SER A 142 -5.22 18.65 -39.83
N SER A 143 -6.01 17.61 -40.12
CA SER A 143 -6.97 17.01 -39.16
C SER A 143 -6.29 16.16 -38.07
N GLY A 144 -4.96 16.01 -38.12
CA GLY A 144 -4.20 15.19 -37.18
C GLY A 144 -4.15 15.78 -35.77
N TYR A 145 -4.19 17.10 -35.64
CA TYR A 145 -4.21 17.78 -34.35
C TYR A 145 -5.50 17.47 -33.57
N ASP A 146 -6.65 17.72 -34.18
CA ASP A 146 -7.96 17.53 -33.53
C ASP A 146 -8.22 16.06 -33.20
N LYS A 147 -7.80 15.13 -34.07
CA LYS A 147 -7.87 13.69 -33.80
C LYS A 147 -7.02 13.27 -32.60
N ALA A 148 -5.78 13.78 -32.51
CA ALA A 148 -4.90 13.47 -31.39
C ALA A 148 -5.42 14.06 -30.07
N LEU A 149 -6.00 15.26 -30.13
CA LEU A 149 -6.60 15.94 -28.99
C LEU A 149 -7.84 15.21 -28.47
N ASN A 150 -8.76 14.80 -29.36
CA ASN A 150 -9.93 14.02 -28.98
C ASN A 150 -9.53 12.68 -28.35
N LYS A 151 -8.56 11.98 -28.95
CA LYS A 151 -8.02 10.73 -28.38
C LYS A 151 -7.43 10.95 -26.99
N PHE A 152 -6.72 12.06 -26.78
CA PHE A 152 -6.17 12.40 -25.47
C PHE A 152 -7.29 12.60 -24.43
N TYR A 153 -8.32 13.40 -24.74
CA TYR A 153 -9.44 13.62 -23.83
C TYR A 153 -10.25 12.34 -23.56
N ASP A 154 -10.44 11.47 -24.55
CA ASP A 154 -11.11 10.18 -24.35
C ASP A 154 -10.34 9.27 -23.38
N GLN A 155 -9.00 9.26 -23.47
CA GLN A 155 -8.14 8.52 -22.55
C GLN A 155 -8.20 9.09 -21.14
N VAL A 156 -8.16 10.42 -20.99
CA VAL A 156 -8.30 11.09 -19.68
C VAL A 156 -9.66 10.80 -19.05
N ARG A 157 -10.74 10.89 -19.83
CA ARG A 157 -12.10 10.56 -19.38
C ARG A 157 -12.24 9.10 -18.94
N SER A 158 -11.64 8.19 -19.68
CA SER A 158 -11.63 6.76 -19.33
C SER A 158 -10.89 6.51 -18.02
N ALA A 159 -9.72 7.13 -17.85
CA ALA A 159 -8.96 7.05 -16.60
C ALA A 159 -9.74 7.62 -15.40
N GLY A 160 -10.39 8.78 -15.55
CA GLY A 160 -11.23 9.36 -14.50
C GLY A 160 -12.43 8.49 -14.10
N THR A 161 -13.03 7.79 -15.08
CA THR A 161 -14.17 6.87 -14.81
C THR A 161 -13.73 5.64 -14.01
N LEU A 162 -12.54 5.11 -14.27
CA LEU A 162 -11.97 4.00 -13.50
C LEU A 162 -11.71 4.38 -12.04
N ILE A 163 -11.23 5.61 -11.80
CA ILE A 163 -11.01 6.14 -10.44
C ILE A 163 -12.33 6.19 -9.67
N ARG A 164 -13.43 6.62 -10.30
CA ARG A 164 -14.75 6.69 -9.67
C ARG A 164 -15.34 5.34 -9.29
N ASN A 165 -15.01 4.29 -10.04
CA ASN A 165 -15.58 2.94 -9.83
C ASN A 165 -14.68 2.05 -8.94
N GLY A 166 -13.43 2.45 -8.70
CA GLY A 166 -12.48 1.77 -7.84
C GLY A 166 -12.33 2.37 -6.44
N SER A 167 -13.10 3.41 -6.12
CA SER A 167 -13.21 4.06 -4.80
C SER A 167 -14.43 3.57 -4.03
#